data_AF-A0A2S5QY27-F1
#
_entry.id   AF-A0A2S5QY27-F1
#
_cell.length_a   1.000
_cell.length_b   1.000
_cell.length_c   1.000
_cell.angle_alpha   90.00
_cell.angle_beta   90.00
_cell.angle_gamma   90.00
#
_symmetry.space_group_name_H-M   'P 1'
#
loop_
_entity.id
_entity.type
_entity.pdbx_description
1 polymer ?
#
loop_
_entity_poly.entity_id
_entity_poly.type
_entity_poly.pdbx_seq_one_letter_code
_entity_poly.pdbx_strand_id
1 'polypeptide(L)'
;MDYSTRLTLLHTLCFAETFDDGAKPNISLDDYSAVDSAHYLASFVTFRAIQEADRQPADERHNNFDMLSVYQAYAMLVFAFLTLPLTHELSEDGKAAPDLTAAQVIIAKTLFAGITDVELIEIIDSGFHKFKLIGDAEAEHWAEFRENLDKITVSFVVAGTDDDSPHSKDEVLPLFGQLLSQLCEAFERD
;
A
#
# COMPACT_ATOMS: atom_id res chain seq x y z
N MET A 1 16.18 13.97 8.63
CA MET A 1 16.06 12.68 7.94
C MET A 1 15.32 12.96 6.64
N ASP A 2 15.87 12.53 5.50
CA ASP A 2 15.18 12.61 4.21
C ASP A 2 13.98 11.64 4.17
N TYR A 3 13.15 11.75 3.14
CA TYR A 3 11.95 10.93 3.06
C TYR A 3 12.28 9.48 2.70
N SER A 4 13.29 9.26 1.85
CA SER A 4 13.80 7.91 1.55
C SER A 4 14.27 7.14 2.79
N THR A 5 15.03 7.76 3.70
CA THR A 5 15.45 7.10 4.96
C THR A 5 14.26 6.81 5.86
N ARG A 6 13.25 7.70 5.93
CA ARG A 6 12.02 7.43 6.69
C ARG A 6 11.30 6.19 6.15
N LEU A 7 11.15 6.05 4.83
CA LEU A 7 10.51 4.87 4.25
C LEU A 7 11.27 3.58 4.53
N THR A 8 12.59 3.59 4.39
CA THR A 8 13.41 2.40 4.66
C THR A 8 13.41 2.01 6.14
N LEU A 9 13.44 3.00 7.04
CA LEU A 9 13.28 2.77 8.47
C LEU A 9 11.90 2.17 8.78
N LEU A 10 10.83 2.76 8.25
CA LEU A 10 9.46 2.27 8.47
C LEU A 10 9.28 0.85 7.96
N HIS A 11 9.80 0.54 6.77
CA HIS A 11 9.82 -0.83 6.25
C HIS A 11 10.50 -1.77 7.25
N THR A 12 11.70 -1.43 7.72
CA THR A 12 12.45 -2.27 8.67
C THR A 12 11.65 -2.51 9.96
N LEU A 13 10.97 -1.48 10.48
CA LEU A 13 10.13 -1.58 11.68
C LEU A 13 8.90 -2.48 11.44
N CYS A 14 8.13 -2.23 10.37
CA CYS A 14 6.98 -3.04 9.99
C CYS A 14 7.35 -4.49 9.64
N PHE A 15 8.55 -4.72 9.12
CA PHE A 15 9.08 -6.05 8.83
C PHE A 15 9.49 -6.78 10.11
N ALA A 16 10.08 -6.09 11.09
CA ALA A 16 10.37 -6.69 12.38
C ALA A 16 9.11 -7.18 13.12
N GLU A 17 7.97 -6.49 12.92
CA GLU A 17 6.67 -6.89 13.49
C GLU A 17 6.09 -8.18 12.90
N THR A 18 6.46 -8.55 11.67
CA THR A 18 5.94 -9.74 10.99
C THR A 18 6.80 -10.99 11.22
N PHE A 19 7.97 -10.85 11.85
CA PHE A 19 8.88 -11.96 12.17
C PHE A 19 8.64 -12.51 13.59
N ASP A 20 7.90 -13.61 13.70
CA ASP A 20 7.68 -14.35 14.96
C ASP A 20 8.74 -15.47 15.21
N ASP A 21 9.72 -15.65 14.30
CA ASP A 21 10.64 -16.81 14.31
C ASP A 21 12.08 -16.52 14.80
N GLY A 22 12.34 -15.36 15.42
CA GLY A 22 13.62 -15.07 16.07
C GLY A 22 14.85 -14.93 15.16
N ALA A 23 14.69 -15.02 13.83
CA ALA A 23 15.70 -14.57 12.88
C ALA A 23 15.72 -13.03 12.90
N LYS A 24 16.87 -12.44 13.23
CA LYS A 24 16.99 -10.97 13.22
C LYS A 24 16.82 -10.50 11.78
N PRO A 25 15.84 -9.63 11.49
CA PRO A 25 15.75 -9.02 10.18
C PRO A 25 17.05 -8.27 9.89
N ASN A 26 17.45 -8.25 8.62
CA ASN A 26 18.57 -7.42 8.23
C ASN A 26 18.13 -5.95 8.38
N ILE A 27 18.64 -5.30 9.44
CA ILE A 27 18.33 -3.92 9.82
C ILE A 27 19.25 -2.90 9.13
N SER A 28 20.08 -3.34 8.18
CA SER A 28 20.90 -2.42 7.39
C SER A 28 19.99 -1.66 6.43
N LEU A 29 19.80 -0.37 6.69
CA LEU A 29 19.02 0.52 5.82
C LEU A 29 19.65 0.64 4.42
N ASP A 30 20.96 0.39 4.30
CA ASP A 30 21.68 0.42 3.02
C ASP A 30 21.29 -0.75 2.08
N ASP A 31 20.65 -1.79 2.62
CA ASP A 31 20.29 -2.99 1.85
C ASP A 31 18.91 -2.87 1.17
N TYR A 32 18.16 -1.80 1.42
CA TYR A 32 16.85 -1.55 0.80
C TYR A 32 16.82 -0.23 0.05
N SER A 33 16.29 -0.24 -1.16
CA SER A 33 15.93 1.02 -1.82
C SER A 33 14.62 1.56 -1.23
N ALA A 34 14.44 2.89 -1.27
CA ALA A 34 13.19 3.51 -0.82
C ALA A 34 11.97 3.07 -1.66
N VAL A 35 12.18 2.75 -2.94
CA VAL A 35 11.13 2.23 -3.82
C VAL A 35 10.75 0.81 -3.43
N ASP A 36 11.72 -0.06 -3.14
CA ASP A 36 11.46 -1.42 -2.61
C ASP A 36 10.73 -1.37 -1.27
N SER A 37 11.12 -0.43 -0.42
CA SER A 37 10.42 -0.16 0.84
C SER A 37 8.98 0.28 0.62
N ALA A 38 8.71 1.12 -0.39
CA ALA A 38 7.35 1.51 -0.76
C ALA A 38 6.51 0.32 -1.28
N HIS A 39 7.09 -0.61 -2.07
CA HIS A 39 6.40 -1.83 -2.50
C HIS A 39 5.98 -2.71 -1.31
N TYR A 40 6.91 -2.92 -0.37
CA TYR A 40 6.63 -3.68 0.85
C TYR A 40 5.56 -2.98 1.69
N LEU A 41 5.72 -1.70 1.97
CA LEU A 41 4.82 -0.92 2.82
C LEU A 41 3.41 -0.84 2.24
N ALA A 42 3.26 -0.67 0.92
CA ALA A 42 1.95 -0.70 0.26
C ALA A 42 1.25 -2.05 0.46
N SER A 43 2.00 -3.15 0.35
CA SER A 43 1.48 -4.50 0.57
C SER A 43 1.14 -4.73 2.05
N PHE A 44 2.02 -4.33 2.97
CA PHE A 44 1.82 -4.43 4.41
C PHE A 44 0.58 -3.65 4.87
N VAL A 45 0.47 -2.38 4.48
CA VAL A 45 -0.66 -1.52 4.83
C VAL A 45 -1.97 -2.10 4.29
N THR A 46 -1.96 -2.60 3.05
CA THR A 46 -3.16 -3.22 2.46
C THR A 46 -3.56 -4.49 3.19
N PHE A 47 -2.60 -5.35 3.54
CA PHE A 47 -2.85 -6.53 4.35
C PHE A 47 -3.44 -6.18 5.72
N ARG A 48 -2.88 -5.19 6.42
CA ARG A 48 -3.43 -4.70 7.68
C ARG A 48 -4.83 -4.10 7.49
N ALA A 49 -5.05 -3.33 6.43
CA ALA A 49 -6.36 -2.75 6.13
C ALA A 49 -7.44 -3.83 5.91
N ILE A 50 -7.11 -4.92 5.23
CA ILE A 50 -7.99 -6.08 5.04
C ILE A 50 -8.37 -6.69 6.39
N GLN A 51 -7.40 -6.85 7.30
CA GLN A 51 -7.63 -7.37 8.65
C GLN A 51 -8.51 -6.44 9.49
N GLU A 52 -8.22 -5.14 9.49
CA GLU A 52 -9.00 -4.13 10.23
C GLU A 52 -10.43 -3.98 9.68
N ALA A 53 -10.62 -4.25 8.39
CA ALA A 53 -11.92 -4.29 7.72
C ALA A 53 -12.68 -5.62 7.90
N ASP A 54 -12.12 -6.57 8.66
CA ASP A 54 -12.67 -7.92 8.90
C ASP A 54 -13.01 -8.69 7.61
N ARG A 55 -12.19 -8.50 6.56
CA ARG A 55 -12.39 -9.16 5.25
C ARG A 55 -11.58 -10.43 5.12
N GLN A 56 -12.06 -11.35 4.28
CA GLN A 56 -11.51 -12.69 4.13
C GLN A 56 -11.18 -12.98 2.65
N PRO A 57 -9.97 -12.63 2.17
CA PRO A 57 -9.58 -12.81 0.77
C PRO A 57 -9.70 -14.25 0.25
N ALA A 58 -9.53 -15.25 1.12
CA ALA A 58 -9.71 -16.65 0.76
C ALA A 58 -11.17 -16.97 0.39
N ASP A 59 -12.13 -16.44 1.16
CA ASP A 59 -13.55 -16.63 0.89
C ASP A 59 -14.01 -15.79 -0.30
N GLU A 60 -13.48 -14.58 -0.45
CA GLU A 60 -13.76 -13.70 -1.58
C GLU A 60 -13.20 -14.26 -2.89
N ARG A 61 -12.04 -14.92 -2.88
CA ARG A 61 -11.53 -15.63 -4.07
C ARG A 61 -12.55 -16.62 -4.63
N HIS A 62 -13.36 -17.25 -3.76
CA HIS A 62 -14.38 -18.20 -4.17
C HIS A 62 -15.74 -17.56 -4.48
N ASN A 63 -16.13 -16.54 -3.73
CA ASN A 63 -17.51 -16.01 -3.76
C ASN A 63 -17.64 -14.62 -4.43
N ASN A 64 -16.55 -13.84 -4.49
CA ASN A 64 -16.48 -12.50 -5.06
C ASN A 64 -15.06 -12.15 -5.53
N PHE A 65 -14.58 -12.85 -6.57
CA PHE A 65 -13.19 -12.78 -7.00
C PHE A 65 -12.73 -11.36 -7.39
N ASP A 66 -13.62 -10.53 -7.94
CA ASP A 66 -13.28 -9.14 -8.31
C ASP A 66 -12.88 -8.29 -7.10
N MET A 67 -13.26 -8.66 -5.89
CA MET A 67 -12.82 -7.94 -4.68
C MET A 67 -11.30 -7.97 -4.51
N LEU A 68 -10.61 -9.02 -4.97
CA LEU A 68 -9.15 -9.08 -4.95
C LEU A 68 -8.53 -8.00 -5.84
N SER A 69 -9.21 -7.61 -6.93
CA SER A 69 -8.77 -6.52 -7.79
C SER A 69 -8.98 -5.15 -7.13
N VAL A 70 -9.97 -5.01 -6.24
CA VAL A 70 -10.16 -3.80 -5.41
C VAL A 70 -9.00 -3.66 -4.41
N TYR A 71 -8.57 -4.76 -3.78
CA TYR A 71 -7.37 -4.76 -2.92
C TYR A 71 -6.11 -4.39 -3.67
N GLN A 72 -5.95 -4.91 -4.88
CA GLN A 72 -4.85 -4.53 -5.77
C GLN A 72 -4.89 -3.01 -6.10
N ALA A 73 -6.07 -2.47 -6.41
CA ALA A 73 -6.23 -1.04 -6.68
C ALA A 73 -5.89 -0.19 -5.45
N TYR A 74 -6.34 -0.61 -4.27
CA TYR A 74 -6.02 0.05 -3.00
C TYR A 74 -4.52 0.09 -2.73
N ALA A 75 -3.84 -1.05 -2.89
CA ALA A 75 -2.39 -1.14 -2.71
C ALA A 75 -1.62 -0.25 -3.69
N MET A 76 -2.09 -0.16 -4.93
CA MET A 76 -1.51 0.74 -5.94
C MET A 76 -1.69 2.22 -5.56
N LEU A 77 -2.83 2.60 -4.96
CA LEU A 77 -3.03 3.96 -4.46
C LEU A 77 -2.10 4.27 -3.28
N VAL A 78 -1.98 3.34 -2.31
CA VAL A 78 -1.03 3.50 -1.19
C VAL A 78 0.40 3.64 -1.71
N PHE A 79 0.81 2.80 -2.66
CA PHE A 79 2.12 2.91 -3.30
C PHE A 79 2.32 4.27 -3.96
N ALA A 80 1.33 4.77 -4.70
CA ALA A 80 1.41 6.08 -5.34
C ALA A 80 1.63 7.21 -4.32
N PHE A 81 0.91 7.19 -3.19
CA PHE A 81 1.08 8.19 -2.13
C PHE A 81 2.40 8.05 -1.36
N LEU A 82 2.88 6.82 -1.14
CA LEU A 82 4.22 6.59 -0.59
C LEU A 82 5.33 7.07 -1.54
N THR A 83 5.11 7.07 -2.84
CA THR A 83 6.14 7.42 -3.84
C THR A 83 6.06 8.84 -4.36
N LEU A 84 4.98 9.57 -4.08
CA LEU A 84 4.83 10.95 -4.51
C LEU A 84 5.93 11.86 -3.94
N PRO A 85 6.25 11.83 -2.62
CA PRO A 85 7.35 12.65 -2.09
C PRO A 85 8.73 12.15 -2.57
N LEU A 86 8.88 10.84 -2.77
CA LEU A 86 10.11 10.25 -3.33
C LEU A 86 10.41 10.75 -4.74
N THR A 87 9.39 10.97 -5.57
CA THR A 87 9.59 11.40 -6.95
C THR A 87 10.36 12.72 -7.03
N HIS A 88 10.07 13.64 -6.12
CA HIS A 88 10.81 14.89 -6.00
C HIS A 88 12.28 14.65 -5.63
N GLU A 89 12.52 13.89 -4.55
CA GLU A 89 13.86 13.55 -4.06
C GLU A 89 14.70 12.82 -5.13
N LEU A 90 14.12 11.81 -5.78
CA LEU A 90 14.77 11.06 -6.86
C LEU A 90 15.10 11.95 -8.06
N SER A 91 14.26 12.93 -8.38
CA SER A 91 14.51 13.85 -9.49
C SER A 91 15.71 14.78 -9.24
N GLU A 92 15.91 15.22 -8.00
CA GLU A 92 17.07 16.02 -7.59
C GLU A 92 18.37 15.20 -7.69
N ASP A 93 18.28 13.89 -7.44
CA ASP A 93 19.36 12.90 -7.61
C ASP A 93 19.58 12.46 -9.07
N GLY A 94 18.77 12.93 -10.02
CA GLY A 94 18.82 12.49 -11.42
C GLY A 94 18.36 11.05 -11.67
N LYS A 95 17.58 10.47 -10.74
CA LYS A 95 17.00 9.12 -10.84
C LYS A 95 15.60 9.17 -11.46
N ALA A 96 15.20 8.05 -12.06
CA ALA A 96 13.87 7.91 -12.64
C ALA A 96 12.78 7.88 -11.55
N ALA A 97 11.59 8.37 -11.89
CA ALA A 97 10.41 8.23 -11.04
C ALA A 97 10.04 6.74 -10.86
N PRO A 98 9.36 6.38 -9.76
CA PRO A 98 8.94 5.00 -9.52
C PRO A 98 8.02 4.45 -10.63
N ASP A 99 8.26 3.19 -11.02
CA ASP A 99 7.57 2.53 -12.13
C ASP A 99 6.26 1.87 -11.65
N LEU A 100 5.11 2.47 -11.96
CA LEU A 100 3.79 1.95 -11.63
C LEU A 100 3.45 0.63 -12.37
N THR A 101 4.06 0.38 -13.53
CA THR A 101 3.88 -0.88 -14.27
C THR A 101 4.66 -2.02 -13.62
N ALA A 102 5.87 -1.76 -13.12
CA ALA A 102 6.56 -2.73 -12.28
C ALA A 102 5.84 -2.93 -10.94
N ALA A 103 5.35 -1.84 -10.33
CA ALA A 103 4.72 -1.86 -9.02
C ALA A 103 3.52 -2.77 -8.93
N GLN A 104 2.60 -2.71 -9.90
CA GLN A 104 1.40 -3.56 -9.87
C GLN A 104 1.74 -5.05 -9.83
N VAL A 105 2.80 -5.48 -10.54
CA VAL A 105 3.23 -6.88 -10.56
C VAL A 105 3.88 -7.27 -9.24
N ILE A 106 4.77 -6.43 -8.70
CA ILE A 106 5.47 -6.69 -7.45
C ILE A 106 4.48 -6.77 -6.28
N ILE A 107 3.58 -5.80 -6.19
CA ILE A 107 2.55 -5.72 -5.15
C ILE A 107 1.61 -6.91 -5.23
N ALA A 108 1.11 -7.24 -6.43
CA ALA A 108 0.19 -8.37 -6.59
C ALA A 108 0.86 -9.70 -6.18
N LYS A 109 2.11 -9.93 -6.60
CA LYS A 109 2.86 -11.14 -6.20
C LYS A 109 3.09 -11.23 -4.70
N THR A 110 3.20 -10.08 -4.03
CA THR A 110 3.40 -10.01 -2.58
C THR A 110 2.09 -10.26 -1.83
N LEU A 111 1.00 -9.58 -2.23
CA LEU A 111 -0.32 -9.68 -1.58
C LEU A 111 -1.01 -11.02 -1.81
N PHE A 112 -0.91 -11.56 -3.02
CA PHE A 112 -1.67 -12.73 -3.48
C PHE A 112 -0.78 -13.96 -3.64
N ALA A 113 0.23 -14.11 -2.79
CA ALA A 113 1.09 -15.28 -2.78
C ALA A 113 0.26 -16.57 -2.67
N GLY A 114 0.47 -17.51 -3.60
CA GLY A 114 -0.29 -18.77 -3.66
C GLY A 114 -1.54 -18.75 -4.57
N ILE A 115 -1.85 -17.62 -5.22
CA ILE A 115 -2.80 -17.54 -6.34
C ILE A 115 -2.10 -17.99 -7.64
N THR A 116 -2.85 -18.56 -8.59
CA THR A 116 -2.28 -18.98 -9.88
C THR A 116 -1.92 -17.78 -10.75
N ASP A 117 -0.97 -17.94 -11.69
CA ASP A 117 -0.57 -16.85 -12.58
C ASP A 117 -1.74 -16.29 -13.41
N VAL A 118 -2.69 -17.15 -13.80
CA VAL A 118 -3.87 -16.73 -14.59
C VAL A 118 -4.78 -15.81 -13.77
N GLU A 119 -5.14 -16.25 -12.56
CA GLU A 119 -5.93 -15.41 -11.63
C GLU A 119 -5.17 -14.12 -11.27
N LEU A 120 -3.85 -14.19 -11.09
CA LEU A 120 -3.03 -13.03 -10.77
C LEU A 120 -3.06 -11.98 -11.89
N ILE A 121 -3.02 -12.40 -13.16
CA ILE A 121 -3.15 -11.49 -14.30
C ILE A 121 -4.52 -10.78 -14.26
N GLU A 122 -5.61 -11.50 -14.00
CA GLU A 122 -6.95 -10.91 -13.92
C GLU A 122 -7.05 -9.87 -12.78
N ILE A 123 -6.47 -10.19 -11.61
CA ILE A 123 -6.41 -9.27 -10.46
C ILE A 123 -5.61 -8.01 -10.81
N ILE A 124 -4.45 -8.17 -11.46
CA ILE A 124 -3.59 -7.06 -11.86
C ILE A 124 -4.30 -6.16 -12.87
N ASP A 125 -4.86 -6.73 -13.93
CA ASP A 125 -5.48 -5.96 -15.00
C ASP A 125 -6.73 -5.22 -14.52
N SER A 126 -7.64 -5.90 -13.81
CA SER A 126 -8.84 -5.27 -13.24
C SER A 126 -8.47 -4.24 -12.17
N GLY A 127 -7.52 -4.57 -11.29
CA GLY A 127 -7.09 -3.67 -10.22
C GLY A 127 -6.39 -2.41 -10.75
N PHE A 128 -5.57 -2.54 -11.78
CA PHE A 128 -4.94 -1.39 -12.43
C PHE A 128 -5.96 -0.52 -13.18
N HIS A 129 -7.01 -1.12 -13.74
CA HIS A 129 -8.12 -0.37 -14.31
C HIS A 129 -8.87 0.43 -13.24
N LYS A 130 -9.23 -0.20 -12.11
CA LYS A 130 -9.88 0.49 -10.98
C LYS A 130 -9.00 1.59 -10.39
N PHE A 131 -7.70 1.35 -10.24
CA PHE A 131 -6.72 2.37 -9.84
C PHE A 131 -6.80 3.63 -10.74
N LYS A 132 -6.82 3.44 -12.06
CA LYS A 132 -6.96 4.55 -13.01
C LYS A 132 -8.30 5.25 -12.90
N LEU A 133 -9.40 4.49 -12.80
CA LEU A 133 -10.74 5.06 -12.63
C LEU A 133 -10.79 5.97 -11.39
N ILE A 134 -10.23 5.52 -10.27
CA ILE A 134 -10.16 6.32 -9.04
C ILE A 134 -9.24 7.51 -9.24
N GLY A 135 -8.07 7.35 -9.88
CA GLY A 135 -7.12 8.44 -10.10
C GLY A 135 -7.68 9.56 -11.01
N ASP A 136 -8.38 9.19 -12.07
CA ASP A 136 -8.91 10.10 -13.09
C ASP A 136 -10.30 10.66 -12.72
N ALA A 137 -10.93 10.16 -11.66
CA ALA A 137 -12.26 10.59 -11.27
C ALA A 137 -12.30 12.05 -10.77
N GLU A 138 -13.11 12.87 -11.44
CA GLU A 138 -13.39 14.26 -11.08
C GLU A 138 -14.49 14.41 -10.02
N ALA A 139 -15.22 13.33 -9.71
CA ALA A 139 -16.29 13.38 -8.72
C ALA A 139 -15.72 13.66 -7.31
N GLU A 140 -16.38 14.55 -6.58
CA GLU A 140 -15.92 15.08 -5.29
C GLU A 140 -15.57 13.98 -4.27
N HIS A 141 -16.42 12.95 -4.15
CA HIS A 141 -16.18 11.82 -3.23
C HIS A 141 -14.88 11.06 -3.53
N TRP A 142 -14.47 10.95 -4.81
CA TRP A 142 -13.20 10.32 -5.16
C TRP A 142 -12.01 11.24 -4.87
N ALA A 143 -12.18 12.56 -5.03
CA ALA A 143 -11.16 13.53 -4.62
C ALA A 143 -10.93 13.50 -3.11
N GLU A 144 -12.01 13.51 -2.32
CA GLU A 144 -11.96 13.39 -0.86
C GLU A 144 -11.34 12.06 -0.41
N PHE A 145 -11.72 10.95 -1.05
CA PHE A 145 -11.12 9.64 -0.77
C PHE A 145 -9.60 9.65 -0.98
N ARG A 146 -9.14 10.17 -2.12
CA ARG A 146 -7.70 10.29 -2.44
C ARG A 146 -6.98 11.19 -1.44
N GLU A 147 -7.56 12.34 -1.10
CA GLU A 147 -6.98 13.26 -0.10
C GLU A 147 -6.88 12.62 1.28
N ASN A 148 -7.90 11.88 1.71
CA ASN A 148 -7.88 11.17 2.99
C ASN A 148 -6.82 10.06 2.98
N LEU A 149 -6.72 9.29 1.89
CA LEU A 149 -5.73 8.24 1.75
C LEU A 149 -4.29 8.79 1.76
N ASP A 150 -4.05 9.92 1.09
CA ASP A 150 -2.77 10.64 1.13
C ASP A 150 -2.41 11.07 2.56
N LYS A 151 -3.33 11.75 3.25
CA LYS A 151 -3.13 12.22 4.63
C LYS A 151 -2.79 11.10 5.59
N ILE A 152 -3.50 9.97 5.53
CA ILE A 152 -3.21 8.84 6.42
C ILE A 152 -1.90 8.14 6.02
N THR A 153 -1.53 8.12 4.74
CA THR A 153 -0.24 7.60 4.28
C THR A 153 0.92 8.43 4.82
N VAL A 154 0.83 9.76 4.76
CA VAL A 154 1.81 10.66 5.37
C VAL A 154 1.83 10.48 6.89
N SER A 155 0.66 10.42 7.52
CA SER A 155 0.54 10.25 8.98
C SER A 155 1.16 8.94 9.44
N PHE A 156 1.00 7.86 8.68
CA PHE A 156 1.60 6.56 8.96
C PHE A 156 3.13 6.61 8.89
N VAL A 157 3.69 7.27 7.87
CA VAL A 157 5.14 7.45 7.75
C VAL A 157 5.69 8.26 8.93
N VAL A 158 5.04 9.37 9.29
CA VAL A 158 5.46 10.20 10.43
C VAL A 158 5.32 9.43 11.75
N ALA A 159 4.15 8.86 12.02
CA ALA A 159 3.86 8.14 13.26
C ALA A 159 4.74 6.90 13.47
N GLY A 160 5.22 6.27 12.40
CA GLY A 160 6.12 5.13 12.50
C GLY A 160 7.61 5.47 12.50
N THR A 161 8.01 6.73 12.29
CA THR A 161 9.44 7.12 12.19
C THR A 161 9.83 8.33 13.02
N ASP A 162 8.86 8.98 13.66
CA ASP A 162 9.06 10.18 14.47
C ASP A 162 8.55 9.93 15.89
N ASP A 163 9.48 9.81 16.85
CA ASP A 163 9.15 9.55 18.26
C ASP A 163 8.36 10.71 18.90
N ASP A 164 8.40 11.91 18.32
CA ASP A 164 7.66 13.08 18.77
C ASP A 164 6.26 13.18 18.12
N SER A 165 5.86 12.22 17.29
CA SER A 165 4.54 12.16 16.68
C SER A 165 3.42 12.09 17.74
N PRO A 166 2.32 12.86 17.60
CA PRO A 166 1.20 12.81 18.54
C PRO A 166 0.41 11.49 18.48
N HIS A 167 0.63 10.69 17.44
CA HIS A 167 -0.01 9.40 17.22
C HIS A 167 1.04 8.33 16.94
N SER A 168 0.76 7.12 17.40
CA SER A 168 1.52 5.91 17.06
C SER A 168 1.04 5.30 15.74
N LYS A 169 1.90 4.49 15.12
CA LYS A 169 1.56 3.72 13.92
C LYS A 169 0.28 2.89 14.09
N ASP A 170 0.11 2.26 15.25
CA ASP A 170 -1.00 1.35 15.53
C ASP A 170 -2.33 2.09 15.72
N GLU A 171 -2.30 3.38 16.06
CA GLU A 171 -3.50 4.24 16.07
C GLU A 171 -3.90 4.69 14.65
N VAL A 172 -2.95 4.74 13.71
CA VAL A 172 -3.21 5.15 12.32
C VAL A 172 -3.70 3.97 11.47
N LEU A 173 -3.16 2.76 11.69
CA LEU A 173 -3.47 1.57 10.88
C LEU A 173 -4.98 1.28 10.72
N PRO A 174 -5.83 1.38 11.75
CA PRO A 174 -7.28 1.17 11.61
C PRO A 174 -7.97 2.11 10.61
N LEU A 175 -7.41 3.31 10.38
CA LEU A 175 -7.97 4.27 9.42
C LEU A 175 -7.83 3.78 7.97
N PHE A 176 -6.78 3.00 7.66
CA PHE A 176 -6.68 2.35 6.35
C PHE A 176 -7.79 1.31 6.16
N GLY A 177 -8.14 0.52 7.18
CA GLY A 177 -9.26 -0.43 7.12
C GLY A 177 -10.61 0.25 6.85
N GLN A 178 -10.83 1.43 7.41
CA GLN A 178 -12.03 2.23 7.13
C GLN A 178 -12.08 2.69 5.67
N LEU A 179 -10.98 3.23 5.13
CA LEU A 179 -10.93 3.65 3.74
C LEU A 179 -11.01 2.46 2.77
N LEU A 180 -10.38 1.32 3.11
CA LEU A 180 -10.51 0.11 2.32
C LEU A 180 -11.97 -0.34 2.26
N SER A 181 -12.68 -0.32 3.40
CA SER A 181 -14.09 -0.69 3.45
C SER A 181 -14.95 0.20 2.56
N GLN A 182 -14.73 1.52 2.60
CA GLN A 182 -15.41 2.47 1.71
C GLN A 182 -15.14 2.15 0.23
N LEU A 183 -13.89 1.84 -0.11
CA LEU A 183 -13.53 1.50 -1.48
C LEU A 183 -14.22 0.22 -1.96
N CYS A 184 -14.20 -0.83 -1.14
CA CYS A 184 -14.85 -2.09 -1.43
C CYS A 184 -16.37 -1.92 -1.58
N GLU A 185 -17.02 -1.15 -0.70
CA GLU A 185 -18.46 -0.86 -0.82
C GLU A 185 -18.80 -0.10 -2.11
N ALA A 186 -17.91 0.77 -2.59
CA ALA A 186 -18.12 1.47 -3.85
C ALA A 186 -18.10 0.51 -5.05
N PHE A 187 -17.20 -0.48 -5.04
CA PHE A 187 -17.07 -1.47 -6.12
C PHE A 187 -17.96 -2.71 -5.97
N GLU A 188 -18.65 -2.90 -4.84
CA GLU A 188 -19.70 -3.92 -4.69
C GLU A 188 -21.04 -3.50 -5.32
N ARG A 189 -21.24 -2.19 -5.54
CA ARG A 189 -22.51 -1.61 -6.02
C ARG A 189 -22.55 -1.35 -7.51
N ASP A 190 -21.45 -1.55 -8.22
CA ASP A 190 -21.29 -1.45 -9.67
C ASP A 190 -21.37 -2.84 -10.34
#